data_AF-A0A3S9M209-F1
#
_entry.id   AF-A0A3S9M209-F1
#
_cell.length_a   1.000
_cell.length_b   1.000
_cell.length_c   1.000
_cell.angle_alpha   90.00
_cell.angle_beta   90.00
_cell.angle_gamma   90.00
#
_symmetry.space_group_name_H-M   'P 1'
#
loop_
_entity.id
_entity.type
_entity.pdbx_description
1 polymer ?
#
loop_
_entity_poly.entity_id
_entity_poly.type
_entity_poly.pdbx_seq_one_letter_code
_entity_poly.pdbx_strand_id
1 'polypeptide(L)'
;MDSGEQPAEDPVVVTVRKIKITKLHKGVGKVGDTIEVKELGGNLGGTEYVSDESTPLVPGKPYLLFLTTFPDQPASVITPVQGQYPLDGAGEPQSLPDNKLKMTTKNLEQLTRAASQ
;
A
#
# COMPACT_ATOMS: atom_id res chain seq x y z
N MET A 1 39.99 -18.54 6.10
CA MET A 1 39.08 -17.86 5.16
C MET A 1 37.78 -18.60 5.27
N ASP A 2 36.88 -18.09 6.11
CA ASP A 2 35.55 -18.67 6.32
C ASP A 2 34.63 -17.98 5.31
N SER A 3 34.21 -18.73 4.29
CA SER A 3 33.26 -18.25 3.28
C SER A 3 31.88 -18.31 3.90
N GLY A 4 31.41 -17.18 4.43
CA GLY A 4 30.05 -17.06 4.95
C GLY A 4 29.05 -17.23 3.81
N GLU A 5 28.45 -18.43 3.73
CA GLU A 5 27.27 -18.68 2.93
C GLU A 5 26.13 -17.86 3.53
N GLN A 6 25.79 -16.74 2.87
CA GLN A 6 24.65 -15.92 3.24
C GLN A 6 23.39 -16.77 2.97
N PRO A 7 22.52 -17.03 3.97
CA PRO A 7 21.35 -17.87 3.75
C PRO A 7 20.50 -17.25 2.63
N ALA A 8 20.15 -18.06 1.63
CA ALA A 8 19.25 -17.65 0.57
C ALA A 8 17.91 -17.27 1.22
N GLU A 9 17.50 -16.02 1.10
CA GLU A 9 16.18 -15.59 1.56
C GLU A 9 15.11 -16.39 0.82
N ASP A 10 14.11 -16.89 1.57
CA ASP A 10 12.99 -17.60 0.97
C ASP A 10 12.29 -16.73 -0.08
N PRO A 11 11.92 -17.27 -1.25
CA PRO A 11 11.29 -16.49 -2.30
C PRO A 11 9.96 -15.90 -1.82
N VAL A 12 9.85 -14.58 -1.84
CA VAL A 12 8.65 -13.85 -1.42
C VAL A 12 7.68 -13.70 -2.58
N VAL A 13 6.43 -14.14 -2.37
CA VAL A 13 5.35 -13.94 -3.33
C VAL A 13 4.74 -12.54 -3.16
N VAL A 14 4.59 -11.83 -4.27
CA VAL A 14 3.96 -10.50 -4.30
C VAL A 14 2.85 -10.43 -5.35
N THR A 15 1.78 -9.72 -5.02
CA THR A 15 0.72 -9.36 -5.95
C THR A 15 0.90 -7.92 -6.40
N VAL A 16 0.94 -7.69 -7.71
CA VAL A 16 0.97 -6.34 -8.30
C VAL A 16 -0.42 -5.97 -8.79
N ARG A 17 -0.96 -4.85 -8.32
CA ARG A 17 -2.26 -4.31 -8.72
C ARG A 17 -2.09 -2.99 -9.44
N LYS A 18 -2.91 -2.80 -10.48
CA LYS A 18 -3.05 -1.51 -11.15
C LYS A 18 -4.14 -0.70 -10.45
N ILE A 19 -3.78 0.48 -9.97
CA ILE A 19 -4.66 1.38 -9.22
C ILE A 19 -4.77 2.70 -9.96
N LYS A 20 -6.01 3.15 -10.20
CA LYS A 20 -6.28 4.46 -10.78
C LYS A 20 -6.31 5.52 -9.68
N ILE A 21 -5.54 6.59 -9.84
CA ILE A 21 -5.52 7.73 -8.92
C ILE A 21 -6.78 8.57 -9.15
N THR A 22 -7.65 8.61 -8.15
CA THR A 22 -8.86 9.48 -8.16
C THR A 22 -8.62 10.79 -7.42
N LYS A 23 -7.69 10.80 -6.46
CA LYS A 23 -7.27 11.98 -5.70
C LYS A 23 -5.79 11.84 -5.33
N LEU A 24 -5.02 12.90 -5.52
CA LEU A 24 -3.62 12.95 -5.10
C LEU A 24 -3.47 13.93 -3.94
N HIS A 25 -2.93 13.46 -2.84
CA HIS A 25 -2.63 14.29 -1.67
C HIS A 25 -1.17 14.77 -1.65
N LYS A 26 -0.23 13.87 -1.94
CA LYS A 26 1.21 14.16 -1.95
C LYS A 26 1.92 13.23 -2.93
N GLY A 27 3.06 13.70 -3.46
CA GLY A 27 3.97 12.90 -4.28
C GLY A 27 3.90 13.25 -5.76
N VAL A 28 4.54 12.40 -6.56
CA VAL A 28 4.62 12.53 -8.02
C VAL A 28 3.59 11.59 -8.66
N GLY A 29 2.57 12.17 -9.28
CA GLY A 29 1.47 11.49 -9.96
C GLY A 29 0.40 12.50 -10.35
N LYS A 30 -0.64 12.09 -11.06
CA LYS A 30 -1.78 12.95 -11.40
C LYS A 30 -3.09 12.19 -11.28
N VAL A 31 -4.18 12.92 -11.00
CA VAL A 31 -5.52 12.34 -11.04
C VAL A 31 -5.80 11.83 -12.45
N GLY A 32 -6.28 10.60 -12.55
CA GLY A 32 -6.50 9.89 -13.81
C GLY A 32 -5.39 8.89 -14.16
N ASP A 33 -4.19 9.05 -13.62
CA ASP A 33 -3.08 8.13 -13.85
C ASP A 33 -3.38 6.75 -13.26
N THR A 34 -2.75 5.72 -13.83
CA THR A 34 -2.75 4.37 -13.29
C THR A 34 -1.34 4.02 -12.83
N ILE A 35 -1.21 3.63 -11.57
CA ILE A 35 0.06 3.21 -10.95
C ILE A 35 0.00 1.74 -10.60
N GLU A 36 1.16 1.10 -10.52
CA GLU A 36 1.30 -0.26 -10.01
C GLU A 36 1.67 -0.23 -8.53
N VAL A 37 0.90 -0.96 -7.72
CA VAL A 37 1.12 -1.12 -6.28
C VAL A 37 1.34 -2.59 -5.99
N LYS A 38 2.42 -2.92 -5.29
CA LYS A 38 2.73 -4.28 -4.86
C LYS A 38 2.35 -4.51 -3.41
N GLU A 39 1.87 -5.71 -3.13
CA GLU A 39 1.48 -6.21 -1.83
C GLU A 39 2.11 -7.59 -1.60
N LEU A 40 2.45 -7.91 -0.36
CA LEU A 40 2.92 -9.24 0.01
C LEU A 40 1.77 -10.26 -0.06
N GLY A 41 2.10 -11.47 -0.51
CA GLY A 41 1.15 -12.56 -0.69
C GLY A 41 0.43 -12.52 -2.03
N GLY A 42 -0.58 -13.38 -2.17
CA GLY A 42 -1.34 -13.54 -3.41
C GLY A 42 -1.56 -14.98 -3.82
N ASN A 43 -2.05 -15.18 -5.04
CA ASN A 43 -2.17 -16.51 -5.62
C ASN A 43 -1.04 -16.74 -6.63
N LEU A 44 -0.27 -17.82 -6.45
CA LEU A 44 0.75 -18.25 -7.39
C LEU A 44 0.57 -19.75 -7.66
N GLY A 45 0.31 -20.10 -8.92
CA GLY A 45 0.15 -21.51 -9.32
C GLY A 45 -1.06 -22.22 -8.68
N GLY A 46 -2.10 -21.48 -8.27
CA GLY A 46 -3.27 -22.03 -7.58
C GLY A 46 -3.11 -22.10 -6.05
N THR A 47 -1.92 -21.87 -5.53
CA THR A 47 -1.66 -21.77 -4.08
C THR A 47 -1.86 -20.33 -3.61
N GLU A 48 -2.64 -20.15 -2.55
CA GLU A 48 -2.80 -18.87 -1.86
C GLU A 48 -1.69 -18.70 -0.81
N TYR A 49 -0.91 -17.63 -0.96
CA TYR A 49 0.12 -17.19 -0.04
C TYR A 49 -0.45 -16.03 0.77
N VAL A 50 -0.71 -16.29 2.05
CA VAL A 50 -1.22 -15.29 2.99
C VAL A 50 -0.05 -14.79 3.84
N SER A 51 0.05 -13.48 4.00
CA SER A 51 0.96 -12.86 4.95
C SER A 51 0.14 -12.36 6.13
N ASP A 52 0.45 -12.84 7.34
CA ASP A 52 -0.21 -12.39 8.58
C ASP A 52 -0.03 -10.89 8.83
N GLU A 53 0.97 -10.29 8.20
CA GLU A 53 1.31 -8.88 8.34
C GLU A 53 0.63 -8.00 7.28
N SER A 54 -0.19 -8.56 6.40
CA SER A 54 -0.79 -7.85 5.26
C SER A 54 -2.29 -8.09 5.14
N THR A 55 -3.03 -7.02 4.81
CA THR A 55 -4.42 -7.12 4.38
C THR A 55 -4.51 -6.80 2.90
N PRO A 56 -4.96 -7.73 2.03
CA PRO A 56 -4.99 -7.46 0.59
C PRO A 56 -5.96 -6.34 0.20
N LEU A 57 -5.58 -5.52 -0.78
CA LEU A 57 -6.48 -4.59 -1.44
C LEU A 57 -7.58 -5.35 -2.20
N VAL A 58 -8.80 -4.85 -2.06
CA VAL A 58 -9.99 -5.44 -2.70
C VAL A 58 -10.31 -4.67 -3.97
N PRO A 59 -10.36 -5.32 -5.16
CA PRO A 59 -10.75 -4.68 -6.41
C PRO A 59 -12.12 -3.99 -6.30
N GLY A 60 -12.24 -2.80 -6.89
CA GLY A 60 -13.48 -2.01 -6.89
C GLY A 60 -13.76 -1.25 -5.59
N LYS A 61 -12.99 -1.47 -4.51
CA LYS A 61 -13.10 -0.70 -3.28
C LYS A 61 -12.16 0.51 -3.31
N PRO A 62 -12.61 1.72 -2.92
CA PRO A 62 -11.75 2.89 -2.83
C PRO A 62 -10.89 2.85 -1.57
N TYR A 63 -9.66 3.36 -1.67
CA TYR A 63 -8.69 3.42 -0.58
C TYR A 63 -7.95 4.76 -0.55
N LEU A 64 -7.57 5.19 0.64
CA LEU A 64 -6.46 6.10 0.87
C LEU A 64 -5.20 5.27 1.13
N LEU A 65 -4.14 5.52 0.35
CA LEU A 65 -2.89 4.76 0.40
C LEU A 65 -1.70 5.70 0.69
N PHE A 66 -0.85 5.26 1.62
CA PHE A 66 0.46 5.83 1.89
C PHE A 66 1.51 4.93 1.25
N LEU A 67 2.11 5.44 0.18
CA LEU A 67 2.99 4.66 -0.68
C LEU A 67 4.44 5.13 -0.57
N THR A 68 5.36 4.18 -0.74
CA THR A 68 6.78 4.43 -1.01
C THR A 68 7.11 3.93 -2.41
N THR A 69 7.99 4.64 -3.10
CA THR A 69 8.37 4.35 -4.49
C THR A 69 9.87 4.21 -4.58
N PHE A 70 10.33 3.21 -5.33
CA PHE A 70 11.74 3.00 -5.67
C PHE A 70 11.88 2.99 -7.19
N PRO A 71 13.03 3.40 -7.74
CA PRO A 71 13.28 3.33 -9.18
C PRO A 71 12.99 1.93 -9.74
N ASP A 72 12.29 1.88 -10.88
CA ASP A 72 11.98 0.66 -11.64
C ASP A 72 11.22 -0.43 -10.85
N GLN A 73 10.52 -0.07 -9.76
CA GLN A 73 9.70 -0.99 -8.99
C GLN A 73 8.26 -0.47 -8.82
N PRO A 74 7.25 -1.35 -8.78
CA PRO A 74 5.92 -0.98 -8.31
C PRO A 74 5.98 -0.35 -6.92
N ALA A 75 5.09 0.61 -6.68
CA ALA A 75 5.00 1.28 -5.38
C ALA A 75 4.62 0.28 -4.29
N SER A 76 5.21 0.40 -3.11
CA SER A 76 4.81 -0.40 -1.94
C SER A 76 3.94 0.42 -1.01
N VAL A 77 2.98 -0.21 -0.34
CA VAL A 77 2.37 0.38 0.86
C VAL A 77 3.46 0.50 1.93
N ILE A 78 3.66 1.69 2.52
CA ILE A 78 4.76 1.98 3.48
C ILE A 78 4.79 0.96 4.63
N THR A 79 3.61 0.57 5.09
CA THR A 79 3.37 -0.44 6.12
C THR A 79 2.07 -1.13 5.76
N PRO A 80 2.02 -2.46 5.56
CA PRO A 80 0.85 -3.09 4.94
C PRO A 80 -0.45 -2.83 5.71
N VAL A 81 -0.43 -2.78 7.05
CA VAL A 81 -1.62 -2.48 7.87
C VAL A 81 -1.83 -0.98 8.11
N GLN A 82 -0.75 -0.23 8.35
CA GLN A 82 -0.86 1.18 8.76
C GLN A 82 -0.89 2.17 7.60
N GLY A 83 -0.46 1.75 6.41
CA GLY A 83 -0.38 2.58 5.20
C GLY A 83 -1.61 2.49 4.30
N GLN A 84 -2.63 1.73 4.65
CA GLN A 84 -3.86 1.64 3.86
C GLN A 84 -5.10 1.88 4.72
N TYR A 85 -6.06 2.59 4.13
CA TYR A 85 -7.33 2.92 4.75
C TYR A 85 -8.43 2.75 3.70
N PRO A 86 -9.26 1.68 3.76
CA PRO A 86 -10.47 1.62 2.95
C PRO A 86 -11.36 2.83 3.22
N LEU A 87 -11.95 3.41 2.17
CA LEU A 87 -12.91 4.49 2.33
C LEU A 87 -14.32 3.91 2.48
N ASP A 88 -15.12 4.52 3.35
CA ASP A 88 -16.55 4.22 3.43
C ASP A 88 -17.37 4.93 2.34
N GLY A 89 -18.70 4.78 2.38
CA GLY A 89 -19.60 5.40 1.41
C GLY A 89 -19.62 6.93 1.42
N ALA A 90 -19.13 7.56 2.49
CA ALA A 90 -18.96 9.01 2.60
C ALA A 90 -17.56 9.46 2.14
N GLY A 91 -16.66 8.53 1.83
CA GLY A 91 -15.27 8.81 1.49
C GLY A 91 -14.37 9.00 2.71
N GLU A 92 -14.83 8.68 3.91
CA GLU A 92 -14.03 8.78 5.13
C GLU A 92 -13.10 7.56 5.28
N PRO A 93 -11.82 7.76 5.62
CA PRO A 93 -10.86 6.67 5.77
C PRO A 93 -11.15 5.84 7.03
N GLN A 94 -11.24 4.52 6.85
CA GLN A 94 -11.46 3.55 7.91
C GLN A 94 -10.15 2.81 8.21
N SER A 95 -9.77 2.73 9.48
CA SER A 95 -8.61 1.91 9.91
C SER A 95 -8.94 0.43 9.76
N LEU A 96 -7.96 -0.36 9.30
CA LEU A 96 -8.02 -1.81 9.43
C LEU A 96 -8.08 -2.25 10.91
N PRO A 97 -8.61 -3.45 11.24
CA PRO A 97 -8.78 -3.91 12.61
C PRO A 97 -7.52 -3.79 13.48
N ASP A 98 -6.35 -4.13 12.92
CA ASP A 98 -5.07 -4.10 13.64
C ASP A 98 -4.33 -2.76 13.51
N ASN A 99 -4.92 -1.78 12.82
CA ASN A 99 -4.35 -0.46 12.67
C ASN A 99 -4.79 0.46 13.82
N LYS A 100 -3.86 0.68 14.77
CA LYS A 100 -4.04 1.60 15.89
C LYS A 100 -4.03 3.08 15.48
N LEU A 101 -3.51 3.40 14.29
CA LEU A 101 -3.51 4.76 13.76
C LEU A 101 -4.86 5.07 13.12
N LYS A 102 -5.56 6.05 13.69
CA LYS A 102 -6.79 6.59 13.11
C LYS A 102 -6.45 7.70 12.12
N MET A 103 -6.98 7.58 10.91
CA MET A 103 -6.94 8.65 9.93
C MET A 103 -8.33 9.29 9.85
N THR A 104 -8.37 10.61 9.77
CA THR A 104 -9.60 11.38 9.54
C THR A 104 -9.34 12.35 8.40
N THR A 105 -10.39 12.80 7.72
CA THR A 105 -10.24 13.82 6.66
C THR A 105 -9.54 15.08 7.17
N LYS A 106 -9.82 15.52 8.40
CA LYS A 106 -9.15 16.67 9.03
C LYS A 106 -7.64 16.45 9.18
N ASN A 107 -7.23 15.30 9.69
CA ASN A 107 -5.81 15.00 9.89
C ASN A 107 -5.10 14.84 8.53
N LEU A 108 -5.76 14.22 7.55
CA LEU A 108 -5.26 14.08 6.18
C LEU A 108 -5.04 15.44 5.51
N GLU A 109 -5.97 16.38 5.66
CA GLU A 109 -5.81 17.73 5.14
C GLU A 109 -4.62 18.46 5.77
N GLN A 110 -4.41 18.31 7.07
CA GLN A 110 -3.24 18.89 7.76
C GLN A 110 -1.93 18.32 7.22
N LEU A 111 -1.83 16.99 7.07
CA LEU A 111 -0.66 16.33 6.50
C LEU A 111 -0.41 16.75 5.04
N THR A 112 -1.48 16.95 4.28
CA THR A 112 -1.40 17.39 2.89
C THR A 112 -0.85 18.82 2.80
N ARG A 113 -1.35 19.75 3.64
CA ARG A 113 -0.90 21.15 3.62
C ARG A 113 0.55 21.30 4.06
N ALA A 114 0.98 20.56 5.09
CA ALA A 114 2.36 20.56 5.57
C ALA A 114 3.36 20.01 4.54
N ALA A 115 2.88 19.22 3.57
CA ALA A 115 3.69 18.64 2.51
C ALA A 115 3.81 19.51 1.25
N SER A 116 2.98 20.54 1.14
CA SER A 116 2.96 21.48 0.01
C SER A 116 3.73 22.77 0.29
N GLN A 117 4.35 22.88 1.46
CA GLN A 117 5.31 23.92 1.85
C GLN A 117 6.74 23.39 1.68
#